data_AF-A0A2S6RBU6-F1
#
_entry.id   AF-A0A2S6RBU6-F1
#
_cell.length_a   1.000
_cell.length_b   1.000
_cell.length_c   1.000
_cell.angle_alpha   90.00
_cell.angle_beta   90.00
_cell.angle_gamma   90.00
#
_symmetry.space_group_name_H-M   'P 1'
#
loop_
_entity.id
_entity.type
_entity.pdbx_description
1 polymer ?
#
loop_
_entity_poly.entity_id
_entity_poly.type
_entity_poly.pdbx_seq_one_letter_code
_entity_poly.pdbx_strand_id
1 'polypeptide(L)' 'MKKSFILIIFAAFISSNLFAGCMKGEINQIDAKLKNTNISEKQKSEVIELRSLVVENEHSNSELAFQSYEKAMSILN' A
#
# COMPACT_ATOMS: atom_id res chain seq x y z
N MET A 1 0.09 -39.54 4.85
CA MET A 1 -0.36 -38.46 5.77
C MET A 1 0.74 -37.43 6.07
N LYS A 2 1.98 -37.83 6.39
CA LYS A 2 3.08 -36.89 6.72
C LYS A 2 3.45 -35.88 5.62
N LYS A 3 3.33 -36.25 4.33
CA LYS A 3 3.67 -35.38 3.18
C LYS A 3 2.70 -34.20 2.99
N SER A 4 1.42 -34.37 3.36
CA SER A 4 0.41 -33.31 3.23
C SER A 4 0.56 -32.21 4.28
N PHE A 5 1.13 -32.53 5.44
CA PHE A 5 1.32 -31.59 6.56
C PHE A 5 2.36 -30.50 6.23
N ILE A 6 3.44 -30.87 5.53
CA ILE A 6 4.48 -29.93 5.09
C ILE A 6 3.92 -28.92 4.09
N LEU A 7 3.03 -29.39 3.20
CA LEU A 7 2.41 -28.56 2.16
C LEU A 7 1.47 -27.50 2.75
N ILE A 8 0.74 -27.86 3.82
CA ILE A 8 -0.13 -26.95 4.57
C ILE A 8 0.70 -25.89 5.31
N ILE A 9 1.81 -26.26 5.93
CA ILE A 9 2.71 -25.31 6.61
C ILE A 9 3.33 -24.33 5.62
N PHE A 10 3.75 -24.81 4.44
CA PHE A 10 4.27 -23.96 3.38
C PHE A 10 3.22 -22.99 2.83
N ALA A 11 1.99 -23.46 2.63
CA ALA A 11 0.88 -22.61 2.19
C ALA A 11 0.53 -21.53 3.23
N ALA A 12 0.51 -21.88 4.51
CA ALA A 12 0.29 -20.93 5.59
C ALA A 12 1.39 -19.85 5.64
N PHE A 13 2.66 -20.23 5.46
CA PHE A 13 3.79 -19.30 5.45
C PHE A 13 3.75 -18.30 4.27
N ILE A 14 3.31 -18.75 3.08
CA ILE A 14 3.14 -17.85 1.93
C ILE A 14 2.00 -16.87 2.18
N SER A 15 0.87 -17.32 2.76
CA SER A 15 -0.24 -16.42 3.10
C SER A 15 0.10 -15.38 4.18
N SER A 16 1.01 -15.69 5.13
CA SER A 16 1.45 -14.71 6.13
C SER A 16 2.30 -13.58 5.54
N ASN A 17 2.97 -13.79 4.40
CA ASN A 17 3.72 -12.73 3.70
C ASN A 17 2.81 -11.76 2.94
N LEU A 18 1.55 -12.13 2.66
CA LEU A 18 0.55 -11.22 2.10
C LEU A 18 -0.02 -10.25 3.15
N PHE A 19 0.10 -10.59 4.44
CA PHE A 19 -0.53 -9.87 5.54
C PHE A 19 0.44 -9.04 6.40
N ALA A 20 1.76 -9.09 6.12
CA ALA A 20 2.78 -8.50 6.98
C ALA A 20 3.12 -7.02 6.69
N GLY A 21 2.19 -6.26 6.10
CA GLY A 21 2.31 -4.81 6.00
C GLY A 21 1.05 -4.23 5.39
N CYS A 22 0.08 -3.86 6.22
CA CYS A 22 -1.07 -3.08 5.77
C CYS A 22 -0.57 -1.95 4.88
N MET A 23 -1.09 -1.88 3.66
CA MET A 23 -0.87 -0.80 2.69
C MET A 23 0.59 -0.46 2.31
N LYS A 24 1.59 -1.27 2.71
CA LYS A 24 3.00 -1.03 2.37
C LYS A 24 3.24 -1.05 0.85
N GLY A 25 2.50 -1.90 0.13
CA GLY A 25 2.58 -1.97 -1.34
C GLY A 25 2.10 -0.67 -1.99
N GLU A 26 0.98 -0.16 -1.50
CA GLU A 26 0.28 1.04 -1.91
C GLU A 26 1.13 2.28 -1.66
N ILE A 27 1.75 2.39 -0.48
CA ILE A 27 2.71 3.47 -0.15
C ILE A 27 3.91 3.45 -1.10
N ASN A 28 4.49 2.27 -1.33
CA ASN A 28 5.63 2.13 -2.25
C ASN A 28 5.24 2.48 -3.70
N GLN A 29 4.00 2.20 -4.10
CA GLN A 29 3.50 2.55 -5.42
C GLN A 29 3.34 4.07 -5.58
N ILE A 30 2.80 4.76 -4.56
CA ILE A 30 2.77 6.23 -4.53
C ILE A 30 4.19 6.80 -4.64
N ASP A 31 5.14 6.27 -3.87
CA ASP A 31 6.54 6.71 -3.90
C ASP A 31 7.21 6.52 -5.25
N ALA A 32 6.95 5.39 -5.90
CA ALA A 32 7.48 5.10 -7.23
C ALA A 32 6.89 6.04 -8.28
N LYS A 33 5.58 6.32 -8.23
CA LYS A 33 4.92 7.22 -9.17
C LYS A 33 5.32 8.67 -8.94
N LEU A 34 5.40 9.15 -7.69
CA LEU A 34 5.87 10.50 -7.37
C LEU A 34 7.26 10.81 -7.97
N LYS A 35 8.14 9.82 -8.07
CA LYS A 35 9.48 9.98 -8.67
C LYS A 35 9.46 10.06 -10.19
N ASN A 36 8.44 9.48 -10.83
CA ASN A 36 8.40 9.27 -12.28
C ASN A 36 7.34 10.14 -13.01
N THR A 37 6.34 10.66 -12.29
CA THR A 37 5.28 11.48 -12.86
C THR A 37 5.69 12.96 -12.86
N ASN A 38 5.56 13.63 -14.01
CA ASN A 38 5.76 15.07 -14.13
C ASN A 38 4.43 15.80 -13.83
N ILE A 39 4.27 16.26 -12.59
CA ILE A 39 3.10 17.00 -12.09
C ILE A 39 3.52 18.36 -11.53
N SER A 40 2.56 19.28 -11.37
CA SER A 40 2.83 20.57 -10.73
C SER A 40 3.24 20.40 -9.26
N GLU A 41 4.00 21.36 -8.71
CA GLU A 41 4.38 21.35 -7.29
C GLU A 41 3.16 21.34 -6.35
N LYS A 42 2.05 21.97 -6.76
CA LYS A 42 0.79 21.91 -6.01
C LYS A 42 0.25 20.47 -5.92
N GLN A 43 0.17 19.78 -7.05
CA GLN A 43 -0.29 18.39 -7.09
C GLN A 43 0.66 17.47 -6.32
N LYS A 44 1.97 17.72 -6.43
CA LYS A 44 2.99 16.96 -5.69
C LYS A 44 2.81 17.12 -4.17
N SER A 45 2.57 18.33 -3.69
CA SER A 45 2.27 18.58 -2.28
C SER A 45 1.01 17.85 -1.83
N GLU A 46 -0.07 17.89 -2.62
CA GLU A 46 -1.32 17.20 -2.32
C GLU A 46 -1.12 15.67 -2.24
N VAL A 47 -0.36 15.09 -3.16
CA VAL A 47 -0.05 13.65 -3.15
C VAL A 47 0.81 13.29 -1.93
N ILE A 48 1.75 14.14 -1.49
CA ILE A 48 2.53 13.92 -0.27
C ILE A 48 1.63 13.91 0.97
N GLU A 49 0.67 14.83 1.07
CA GLU A 49 -0.30 14.85 2.17
C GLU A 49 -1.17 13.60 2.18
N LEU A 50 -1.68 13.20 1.00
CA LEU A 50 -2.47 11.97 0.86
C LEU A 50 -1.66 10.73 1.24
N ARG A 51 -0.39 10.64 0.83
CA ARG A 51 0.53 9.57 1.24
C ARG A 51 0.69 9.52 2.76
N SER A 52 0.84 10.67 3.42
CA SER A 52 0.94 10.73 4.89
C SER A 52 -0.33 10.20 5.54
N LEU A 53 -1.51 10.55 5.01
CA LEU A 53 -2.79 10.01 5.49
C LEU A 53 -2.87 8.48 5.33
N VAL A 54 -2.34 7.91 4.24
CA VAL A 54 -2.26 6.44 4.09
C VAL A 54 -1.43 5.83 5.23
N VAL A 55 -0.21 6.34 5.45
CA VAL A 55 0.71 5.83 6.48
C VAL A 55 0.12 5.96 7.90
N GLU A 56 -0.49 7.09 8.22
CA GLU A 56 -1.07 7.35 9.54
C GLU A 56 -2.29 6.47 9.84
N ASN A 57 -3.01 6.04 8.80
CA ASN A 57 -4.29 5.36 8.93
C ASN A 57 -4.26 3.87 8.53
N GLU A 58 -3.16 3.34 7.98
CA GLU A 58 -3.06 1.95 7.48
C GLU A 58 -3.42 0.88 8.52
N HIS A 59 -3.27 1.19 9.82
CA HIS A 59 -3.61 0.29 10.93
C HIS A 59 -4.83 0.73 11.75
N SER A 60 -5.23 2.01 11.69
CA SER A 60 -6.24 2.62 12.58
C SER A 60 -7.56 2.93 11.87
N ASN A 61 -7.52 3.27 10.59
CA ASN A 61 -8.69 3.57 9.76
C ASN A 61 -8.40 3.19 8.30
N SER A 62 -8.54 1.90 8.00
CA SER A 62 -8.21 1.34 6.69
C SER A 62 -9.03 1.94 5.55
N GLU A 63 -10.26 2.38 5.81
CA GLU A 63 -11.09 3.03 4.79
C GLU A 63 -10.56 4.42 4.43
N LEU A 64 -10.19 5.24 5.42
CA LEU A 64 -9.56 6.53 5.15
C LEU A 64 -8.21 6.36 4.45
N ALA A 65 -7.41 5.37 4.84
CA ALA A 65 -6.16 5.05 4.18
C ALA A 65 -6.37 4.64 2.72
N PHE A 66 -7.36 3.79 2.45
CA PHE A 66 -7.71 3.36 1.08
C PHE A 66 -8.22 4.53 0.23
N GLN A 67 -9.14 5.35 0.74
CA GLN A 67 -9.65 6.53 0.02
C GLN A 67 -8.55 7.55 -0.28
N SER A 68 -7.61 7.75 0.65
CA SER A 68 -6.46 8.64 0.46
C SER A 68 -5.51 8.10 -0.61
N TYR A 69 -5.28 6.78 -0.63
CA TYR A 69 -4.52 6.12 -1.68
C TYR A 69 -5.17 6.28 -3.06
N GLU A 70 -6.46 5.97 -3.19
CA GLU A 70 -7.19 6.10 -4.46
C GLU A 70 -7.14 7.53 -5.00
N LYS A 71 -7.29 8.52 -4.11
CA LYS A 71 -7.18 9.93 -4.49
C LYS A 71 -5.76 10.27 -4.94
N ALA A 72 -4.72 9.80 -4.23
CA ALA A 72 -3.33 10.02 -4.63
C ALA A 72 -3.05 9.43 -6.03
N MET A 73 -3.55 8.22 -6.28
CA MET A 73 -3.42 7.54 -7.57
C MET A 73 -4.15 8.25 -8.70
N SER A 74 -5.31 8.85 -8.43
CA SER A 74 -6.06 9.64 -9.42
C SER A 74 -5.29 10.88 -9.92
N ILE A 75 -4.40 11.43 -9.10
CA ILE A 75 -3.54 12.58 -9.46
C ILE A 75 -2.28 12.11 -10.20
N LEU A 76 -1.79 10.91 -9.87
CA LEU A 76 -0.54 10.34 -10.41
C LEU A 76 -0.71 9.53 -11.70
N ASN A 77 -1.94 9.29 -12.14
CA ASN A 77 -2.31 8.60 -13.38
C ASN A 77 -2.76 9.61 -14.44
#